data_AF-A0A5K1GJJ2-F1
#
_entry.id   AF-A0A5K1GJJ2-F1
#
_cell.length_a   1.000
_cell.length_b   1.000
_cell.length_c   1.000
_cell.angle_alpha   90.00
_cell.angle_beta   90.00
_cell.angle_gamma   90.00
#
_symmetry.space_group_name_H-M   'P 1'
#
loop_
_entity.id
_entity.type
_entity.pdbx_description
1 polymer ?
#
loop_
_entity_poly.entity_id
_entity_poly.type
_entity_poly.pdbx_seq_one_letter_code
_entity_poly.pdbx_strand_id
1 'polypeptide(L)' 'VPLDREDKVVLDYSTDKLIVDRSYQSSILSKIAEVGKIIESLYGSAQDIEGVVKDGQIYVVQARPQV' A
#
# COMPACT_ATOMS: atom_id res chain seq x y z
N VAL A 1 8.12 20.75 -5.62
CA VAL A 1 9.22 20.49 -4.67
C VAL A 1 10.31 19.77 -5.45
N PRO A 2 11.59 20.18 -5.38
CA PRO A 2 12.67 19.44 -6.04
C PRO A 2 12.78 18.05 -5.42
N LEU A 3 13.00 17.02 -6.24
CA LEU A 3 13.31 15.69 -5.73
C LEU A 3 14.73 15.73 -5.18
N ASP A 4 14.93 15.28 -3.94
CA ASP A 4 16.27 15.13 -3.37
C ASP A 4 17.07 14.09 -4.17
N ARG A 5 18.41 14.18 -4.12
CA ARG A 5 19.29 13.18 -4.74
C ARG A 5 19.09 11.82 -4.10
N GLU A 6 19.07 10.77 -4.92
CA GLU A 6 18.95 9.41 -4.39
C GLU A 6 20.21 8.98 -3.63
N ASP A 7 20.01 8.44 -2.42
CA ASP A 7 21.08 7.80 -1.66
C ASP A 7 21.24 6.36 -2.11
N LYS A 8 22.48 5.97 -2.45
CA LYS A 8 22.81 4.57 -2.76
C LYS A 8 23.10 3.83 -1.47
N VAL A 9 22.14 3.04 -1.02
CA VAL A 9 22.26 2.16 0.14
C VAL A 9 21.97 0.71 -0.22
N VAL A 10 22.58 -0.23 0.51
CA VAL A 10 22.20 -1.64 0.42
C VAL A 10 20.90 -1.83 1.19
N LEU A 11 19.88 -2.33 0.51
CA LEU A 11 18.58 -2.63 1.10
C LEU A 11 18.49 -4.12 1.39
N ASP A 12 18.22 -4.47 2.66
CA ASP A 12 17.97 -5.84 3.09
C ASP A 12 16.59 -5.93 3.73
N TYR A 13 15.66 -6.55 3.00
CA TYR A 13 14.28 -6.78 3.44
C TYR A 13 14.09 -8.19 4.00
N SER A 14 15.15 -9.01 4.07
CA SER A 14 15.03 -10.44 4.39
C SER A 14 14.43 -10.72 5.77
N THR A 15 14.48 -9.74 6.67
CA THR A 15 13.92 -9.83 8.03
C THR A 15 12.59 -9.08 8.20
N ASP A 16 12.11 -8.38 7.18
CA ASP A 16 10.90 -7.58 7.28
C ASP A 16 9.69 -8.47 7.54
N LYS A 17 8.79 -8.04 8.43
CA LYS A 17 7.56 -8.79 8.75
C LYS A 17 6.72 -9.09 7.52
N LEU A 18 6.72 -8.20 6.53
CA LEU A 18 6.04 -8.43 5.26
C LEU A 18 6.60 -9.64 4.51
N ILE A 19 7.89 -9.96 4.67
CA ILE A 19 8.56 -11.08 4.02
C ILE A 19 8.45 -12.37 4.85
N VAL A 20 8.65 -12.29 6.17
CA VAL A 20 8.82 -13.48 7.02
C VAL A 20 7.61 -13.86 7.88
N ASP A 21 6.65 -12.96 8.09
CA ASP A 21 5.51 -13.19 8.99
C ASP A 21 4.20 -13.38 8.20
N ARG A 22 3.77 -14.63 8.07
CA ARG A 22 2.56 -15.02 7.34
C ARG A 22 1.27 -14.48 7.96
N SER A 23 1.24 -14.33 9.28
CA SER A 23 0.06 -13.77 9.98
C SER A 23 -0.06 -12.29 9.66
N TYR A 24 1.06 -11.57 9.72
CA TYR A 24 1.12 -10.16 9.35
C TYR A 24 0.75 -9.95 7.87
N GLN A 25 1.29 -10.76 6.95
CA GLN A 25 0.91 -10.75 5.52
C GLN A 25 -0.59 -10.88 5.33
N SER A 26 -1.19 -11.92 5.93
CA SER A 26 -2.63 -12.17 5.83
C SER A 26 -3.43 -10.97 6.36
N SER A 27 -3.02 -10.41 7.50
CA SER A 27 -3.68 -9.26 8.11
C SER A 27 -3.60 -8.01 7.23
N ILE A 28 -2.41 -7.63 6.76
CA ILE A 28 -2.23 -6.38 6.04
C ILE A 28 -2.81 -6.45 4.62
N LEU A 29 -2.63 -7.56 3.91
CA LEU A 29 -3.17 -7.74 2.56
C LEU A 29 -4.70 -7.78 2.56
N SER A 30 -5.31 -8.40 3.58
CA SER A 30 -6.77 -8.39 3.72
C SER A 30 -7.31 -6.97 3.94
N LYS A 31 -6.62 -6.15 4.76
CA LYS A 31 -6.99 -4.74 4.96
C LYS A 31 -6.82 -3.92 3.67
N ILE A 32 -5.77 -4.15 2.89
CA ILE A 32 -5.57 -3.48 1.60
C ILE A 32 -6.71 -3.82 0.64
N ALA A 33 -7.10 -5.09 0.55
CA ALA A 33 -8.22 -5.53 -0.27
C ALA A 33 -9.56 -4.93 0.19
N GLU A 34 -9.80 -4.85 1.49
CA GLU A 34 -10.99 -4.22 2.07
C GLU A 34 -11.06 -2.72 1.71
N VAL A 35 -9.96 -1.98 1.88
CA VAL A 35 -9.87 -0.56 1.49
C VAL A 35 -10.16 -0.39 0.00
N GLY A 36 -9.57 -1.23 -0.86
CA GLY A 36 -9.84 -1.20 -2.30
C GLY A 36 -11.31 -1.40 -2.62
N LYS A 37 -11.95 -2.42 -2.02
CA LYS A 37 -13.37 -2.69 -2.21
C LYS A 37 -14.25 -1.51 -1.76
N ILE A 38 -13.95 -0.90 -0.62
CA ILE A 38 -14.70 0.26 -0.10
C ILE A 38 -14.60 1.41 -1.10
N ILE A 39 -13.41 1.74 -1.58
CA ILE A 39 -13.18 2.85 -2.50
C ILE A 39 -13.88 2.60 -3.84
N GLU A 40 -13.70 1.43 -4.45
CA GLU A 40 -14.36 1.11 -5.72
C GLU A 40 -15.88 1.11 -5.61
N SER A 41 -16.43 0.69 -4.47
CA SER A 41 -17.87 0.77 -4.20
C SER A 41 -18.35 2.21 -4.11
N LEU A 42 -17.57 3.13 -3.54
CA LEU A 42 -17.89 4.55 -3.46
C LEU A 42 -17.84 5.25 -4.82
N TYR A 43 -16.87 4.89 -5.67
CA TYR A 43 -16.70 5.45 -7.01
C TYR A 43 -17.55 4.76 -8.09
N GLY A 44 -18.14 3.59 -7.78
CA GLY A 44 -18.96 2.81 -8.71
C GLY A 44 -18.18 2.25 -9.91
N SER A 45 -16.85 2.25 -9.86
CA SER A 45 -15.97 1.80 -10.94
C SER A 45 -14.61 1.36 -10.38
N ALA A 46 -13.90 0.52 -11.13
CA ALA A 46 -12.55 0.07 -10.78
C ALA A 46 -11.59 1.26 -10.65
N GLN A 47 -10.77 1.26 -9.59
CA GLN A 47 -9.84 2.34 -9.30
C GLN A 47 -8.38 1.86 -9.36
N ASP A 48 -7.50 2.77 -9.76
CA ASP A 48 -6.06 2.71 -9.53
C ASP A 48 -5.76 3.50 -8.25
N ILE A 49 -5.35 2.80 -7.19
CA ILE A 49 -5.26 3.33 -5.83
C ILE A 49 -3.80 3.30 -5.38
N GLU A 50 -3.27 4.47 -5.02
CA GLU A 50 -1.95 4.64 -4.44
C GLU A 50 -2.06 4.95 -2.95
N GLY A 51 -1.21 4.33 -2.13
CA GLY A 51 -1.25 4.48 -0.69
C GLY A 51 0.00 3.96 0.01
N VAL A 52 0.05 4.14 1.33
CA VAL A 52 1.15 3.70 2.19
C VAL A 52 0.62 2.98 3.43
N VAL A 53 1.34 1.93 3.84
CA VAL A 53 1.16 1.33 5.16
C VAL A 53 2.15 1.97 6.13
N LYS A 54 1.66 2.60 7.18
CA LYS A 54 2.49 3.18 8.24
C LYS A 54 1.90 2.82 9.60
N ASP A 55 2.73 2.28 10.48
CA ASP A 55 2.33 1.87 11.84
C ASP A 55 1.08 0.96 11.87
N GLY A 56 0.97 0.07 10.87
CA GLY A 56 -0.16 -0.87 10.72
C GLY A 56 -1.46 -0.25 10.22
N GLN A 57 -1.46 1.02 9.85
CA GLN A 57 -2.57 1.75 9.26
C GLN A 57 -2.35 1.97 7.75
N ILE A 58 -3.43 2.03 6.99
CA ILE A 58 -3.41 2.28 5.55
C ILE A 58 -3.82 3.73 5.30
N TYR A 59 -2.99 4.46 4.57
CA TYR A 59 -3.27 5.82 4.12
C TYR A 59 -3.35 5.83 2.60
N VAL A 60 -4.50 6.25 2.08
CA VAL A 60 -4.70 6.41 0.64
C VAL A 60 -4.27 7.82 0.24
N VAL A 61 -3.37 7.92 -0.73
CA VAL A 61 -2.83 9.20 -1.21
C VAL A 61 -3.40 9.59 -2.57
N GLN A 62 -3.84 8.62 -3.37
CA GLN A 62 -4.51 8.86 -4.65
C GLN A 62 -5.49 7.73 -4.96
N ALA A 63 -6.60 8.06 -5.61
CA ALA A 63 -7.47 7.11 -6.29
C ALA A 63 -7.96 7.74 -7.59
N ARG A 64 -7.88 7.01 -8.70
CA ARG A 64 -8.36 7.44 -10.01
C ARG A 64 -9.04 6.29 -10.75
N PRO A 65 -10.06 6.54 -11.58
CA PRO A 65 -10.61 5.49 -12.44
C PRO A 65 -9.53 4.89 -13.35
N GLN A 66 -9.62 3.59 -13.63
CA GLN A 66 -8.69 2.91 -14.55
C GLN A 66 -8.96 3.24 -16.04
N VAL A 67 -10.03 3.98 -16.36
CA VAL A 67 -10.55 4.25 -17.71
C VAL A 67 -10.70 5.74 -18.00
#